data_AF-A0A0C2JGG3-F1
#
_entry.id   AF-A0A0C2JGG3-F1
#
_cell.length_a   1.000
_cell.length_b   1.000
_cell.length_c   1.000
_cell.angle_alpha   90.00
_cell.angle_beta   90.00
_cell.angle_gamma   90.00
#
_symmetry.space_group_name_H-M   'P 1'
#
loop_
_entity.id
_entity.type
_entity.pdbx_description
1 polymer ?
#
loop_
_entity_poly.entity_id
_entity_poly.type
_entity_poly.pdbx_seq_one_letter_code
_entity_poly.pdbx_strand_id
1 'polypeptide(L)'
;MIKNFRCIGIKFAEDEKSPFYVYFKNHNVDNENRLGLINGRTLFVTNIPSFLSDTQLSYVFNKLARVEKLIRWGTQQDLAFASYCPELYPYKSRCQKYAYIVFNEAFDPKHLSKFLQDSPIKLYEKLSNFEVELEKPMPAVGVLLEVLNKYQLNESETEDVDEEGWVKVKQHSKLPQLPFQVREEPKKKEDDVHLEIYSFKRKMIQEEKMLNLRRKLEEDKARVTDMKRRRVFKPLL
;
A
#
# COMPACT_ATOMS: atom_id res chain seq x y z
N MET A 1 -21.52 10.90 3.89
CA MET A 1 -21.10 11.08 2.48
C MET A 1 -19.81 11.89 2.44
N ILE A 2 -18.81 11.42 1.71
CA ILE A 2 -17.58 12.19 1.45
C ILE A 2 -17.98 13.40 0.58
N LYS A 3 -17.58 14.62 0.96
CA LYS A 3 -18.02 15.86 0.29
C LYS A 3 -17.75 15.80 -1.22
N ASN A 4 -18.79 16.09 -2.02
CA ASN A 4 -18.80 16.16 -3.49
C ASN A 4 -18.63 14.85 -4.28
N PHE A 5 -18.67 13.68 -3.64
CA PHE A 5 -18.74 12.41 -4.36
C PHE A 5 -20.18 11.95 -4.55
N ARG A 6 -20.46 11.42 -5.73
CA ARG A 6 -21.70 10.72 -6.08
C ARG A 6 -21.40 9.24 -6.29
N CYS A 7 -22.40 8.39 -6.12
CA CYS A 7 -22.26 6.93 -6.23
C CYS A 7 -23.17 6.35 -7.29
N ILE A 8 -22.68 5.39 -8.08
CA ILE A 8 -23.48 4.55 -8.97
C ILE A 8 -23.46 3.13 -8.43
N GLY A 9 -24.64 2.53 -8.28
CA GLY A 9 -24.77 1.11 -7.94
C GLY A 9 -24.67 0.25 -9.20
N ILE A 10 -23.87 -0.81 -9.13
CA ILE A 10 -23.64 -1.77 -10.20
C ILE A 10 -24.02 -3.16 -9.67
N LYS A 11 -24.79 -3.93 -10.45
CA LYS A 11 -25.07 -5.34 -10.16
C LYS A 11 -24.35 -6.24 -11.15
N PHE A 12 -23.56 -7.18 -10.63
CA PHE A 12 -22.78 -8.12 -11.42
C PHE A 12 -23.48 -9.46 -11.62
N ALA A 13 -24.46 -9.79 -10.77
CA ALA A 13 -25.31 -10.95 -10.90
C ALA A 13 -26.78 -10.59 -10.68
N GLU A 14 -27.68 -11.42 -11.20
CA GLU A 14 -29.13 -11.23 -11.06
C GLU A 14 -29.57 -11.43 -9.60
N ASP A 15 -29.02 -12.44 -8.94
CA ASP A 15 -29.32 -12.82 -7.55
C ASP A 15 -28.68 -11.90 -6.50
N GLU A 16 -27.91 -10.91 -6.94
CA GLU A 16 -27.15 -10.04 -6.04
C GLU A 16 -28.09 -9.08 -5.28
N LYS A 17 -28.17 -9.30 -3.96
CA LYS A 17 -29.04 -8.51 -3.07
C LYS A 17 -28.58 -7.05 -2.94
N SER A 18 -27.28 -6.83 -2.91
CA SER A 18 -26.67 -5.50 -2.74
C SER A 18 -25.83 -5.13 -3.96
N PRO A 19 -26.05 -3.97 -4.59
CA PRO A 19 -25.19 -3.51 -5.67
C PRO A 19 -23.83 -3.07 -5.13
N PHE A 20 -22.79 -3.25 -5.95
CA PHE A 20 -21.48 -2.67 -5.74
C PHE A 20 -21.49 -1.18 -6.08
N TYR A 21 -20.98 -0.32 -5.20
CA TYR A 21 -21.02 1.13 -5.40
C TYR A 21 -19.69 1.68 -5.90
N VAL A 22 -19.70 2.29 -7.08
CA VAL A 22 -18.59 3.06 -7.63
C VAL A 22 -18.81 4.53 -7.31
N TYR A 23 -17.78 5.23 -6.82
CA TYR A 23 -17.89 6.65 -6.47
C TYR A 23 -17.18 7.51 -7.50
N PHE A 24 -17.79 8.63 -7.87
CA PHE A 24 -17.22 9.56 -8.82
C PHE A 24 -17.47 11.02 -8.45
N LYS A 25 -16.64 11.90 -8.99
CA LYS A 25 -16.68 13.35 -8.82
C LYS A 25 -16.19 14.03 -10.09
N ASN A 26 -16.63 15.26 -10.34
CA ASN A 26 -16.04 16.08 -11.39
C ASN A 26 -14.55 16.29 -11.12
N HIS A 27 -13.74 16.03 -12.14
CA HIS A 27 -12.32 16.32 -12.06
C HIS A 27 -12.12 17.84 -12.12
N ASN A 28 -11.21 18.33 -11.28
CA ASN A 28 -10.73 19.71 -11.35
C ASN A 28 -9.22 19.63 -11.59
N VAL A 29 -8.83 20.03 -12.79
CA VAL A 29 -7.46 20.13 -13.27
C VAL A 29 -6.92 21.50 -12.86
N ASP A 30 -5.83 21.49 -12.11
CA ASP A 30 -4.95 22.67 -11.99
C ASP A 30 -3.97 22.69 -13.19
N ASN A 31 -3.43 23.88 -13.50
CA ASN A 31 -2.81 24.29 -14.78
C ASN A 31 -1.77 23.35 -15.46
N GLU A 32 -1.31 22.27 -14.85
CA GLU A 32 -0.34 21.33 -15.42
C GLU A 32 -0.99 20.00 -15.80
N ASN A 33 -1.56 19.91 -17.01
CA ASN A 33 -2.15 18.66 -17.47
C ASN A 33 -1.28 17.85 -18.43
N ARG A 34 -0.35 17.05 -17.87
CA ARG A 34 0.45 16.10 -18.64
C ARG A 34 -0.38 15.02 -19.35
N LEU A 35 -1.63 14.80 -18.92
CA LEU A 35 -2.50 13.73 -19.41
C LEU A 35 -3.55 14.22 -20.41
N GLY A 36 -3.57 15.53 -20.72
CA GLY A 36 -4.56 16.12 -21.63
C GLY A 36 -5.99 16.09 -21.08
N LEU A 37 -6.19 16.00 -19.76
CA LEU A 37 -7.52 15.98 -19.17
C LEU A 37 -8.13 17.41 -19.23
N ILE A 38 -9.39 17.51 -19.62
CA ILE A 38 -10.06 18.81 -19.78
C ILE A 38 -11.13 18.96 -18.70
N ASN A 39 -11.15 20.12 -18.05
CA ASN A 39 -12.18 20.46 -17.07
C ASN A 39 -13.57 20.43 -17.71
N GLY A 40 -14.55 19.85 -17.00
CA GLY A 40 -15.92 19.70 -17.50
C GLY A 40 -16.14 18.57 -18.52
N ARG A 41 -15.07 17.94 -19.02
CA ARG A 41 -15.14 16.73 -19.87
C ARG A 41 -14.67 15.47 -19.16
N THR A 42 -14.11 15.60 -17.95
CA THR A 42 -13.46 14.50 -17.25
C THR A 42 -14.08 14.22 -15.88
N LEU A 43 -14.32 12.93 -15.62
CA LEU A 43 -14.78 12.43 -14.33
C LEU A 43 -13.67 11.66 -13.63
N PHE A 44 -13.51 11.95 -12.34
CA PHE A 44 -12.68 11.16 -11.44
C PHE A 44 -13.53 10.07 -10.81
N VAL A 45 -13.12 8.81 -10.95
CA VAL A 45 -13.83 7.62 -10.51
C VAL A 45 -12.95 6.84 -9.55
N THR A 46 -13.53 6.30 -8.50
CA THR A 46 -12.86 5.60 -7.40
C THR A 46 -13.65 4.37 -6.99
N ASN A 47 -13.00 3.47 -6.24
CA ASN A 47 -13.57 2.19 -5.82
C ASN A 47 -13.93 1.30 -7.02
N ILE A 48 -13.02 1.19 -7.99
CA ILE A 48 -13.20 0.34 -9.17
C ILE A 48 -12.72 -1.09 -8.82
N PRO A 49 -13.55 -2.13 -9.01
CA PRO A 49 -13.11 -3.51 -8.82
C PRO A 49 -12.02 -3.91 -9.82
N SER A 50 -11.08 -4.75 -9.38
CA SER A 50 -9.97 -5.22 -10.22
C SER A 50 -10.41 -6.07 -11.41
N PHE A 51 -11.54 -6.74 -11.31
CA PHE A 51 -12.09 -7.55 -12.41
C PHE A 51 -12.86 -6.71 -13.43
N LEU A 52 -13.10 -5.41 -13.18
CA LEU A 52 -13.87 -4.56 -14.07
C LEU A 52 -12.99 -4.12 -15.26
N SER A 53 -13.40 -4.50 -16.47
CA SER A 53 -12.68 -4.13 -17.70
C SER A 53 -12.97 -2.69 -18.13
N ASP A 54 -12.10 -2.15 -19.01
CA ASP A 54 -12.30 -0.82 -19.59
C ASP A 54 -13.58 -0.75 -20.45
N THR A 55 -13.97 -1.87 -21.07
CA THR A 55 -15.20 -2.01 -21.87
C THR A 55 -16.46 -2.02 -21.01
N GLN A 56 -16.40 -2.64 -19.83
CA GLN A 56 -17.51 -2.64 -18.87
C GLN A 56 -17.68 -1.27 -18.24
N LEU A 57 -16.57 -0.61 -17.85
CA LEU A 57 -16.60 0.76 -17.37
C LEU A 57 -17.14 1.72 -18.43
N SER A 58 -16.65 1.64 -19.67
CA SER A 58 -17.14 2.52 -20.73
C SER A 58 -18.63 2.32 -20.97
N TYR A 59 -19.15 1.08 -20.89
CA TYR A 59 -20.59 0.82 -20.98
C TYR A 59 -21.40 1.47 -19.87
N VAL A 60 -20.95 1.36 -18.61
CA VAL A 60 -21.61 1.98 -17.45
C VAL A 60 -21.73 3.48 -17.64
N PHE A 61 -20.64 4.13 -18.08
CA PHE A 61 -20.59 5.58 -18.24
C PHE A 61 -21.10 6.08 -19.60
N ASN A 62 -21.23 5.22 -20.62
CA ASN A 62 -21.82 5.60 -21.92
C ASN A 62 -23.29 6.00 -21.81
N LYS A 63 -23.99 5.51 -20.78
CA LYS A 63 -25.38 5.91 -20.51
C LYS A 63 -25.49 7.39 -20.11
N LEU A 64 -24.40 8.00 -19.64
CA LEU A 64 -24.36 9.42 -19.27
C LEU A 64 -23.98 10.29 -20.48
N ALA A 65 -22.86 9.96 -21.12
CA ALA A 65 -22.33 10.65 -22.28
C ALA A 65 -21.35 9.74 -23.02
N ARG A 66 -21.09 10.02 -24.30
CA ARG A 66 -20.18 9.23 -25.12
C ARG A 66 -18.76 9.29 -24.56
N VAL A 67 -18.25 8.14 -24.11
CA VAL A 67 -16.89 8.00 -23.58
C VAL A 67 -15.89 8.03 -24.74
N GLU A 68 -14.89 8.90 -24.65
CA GLU A 68 -13.79 9.02 -25.63
C GLU A 68 -12.59 8.17 -25.19
N LYS A 69 -12.12 8.39 -23.96
CA LYS A 69 -10.92 7.75 -23.43
C LYS A 69 -11.07 7.41 -21.96
N LEU A 70 -10.52 6.27 -21.56
CA LEU A 70 -10.46 5.85 -20.16
C LEU A 70 -8.99 5.71 -19.75
N ILE A 71 -8.62 6.37 -18.66
CA ILE A 71 -7.26 6.35 -18.11
C ILE A 71 -7.34 5.83 -16.68
N ARG A 72 -6.88 4.59 -16.45
CA ARG A 72 -6.79 4.05 -15.09
C ARG A 72 -5.49 4.46 -14.42
N TRP A 73 -5.54 4.73 -13.12
CA TRP A 73 -4.38 5.14 -12.33
C TRP A 73 -4.17 4.18 -11.14
N GLY A 74 -2.95 3.67 -11.03
CA GLY A 74 -2.53 2.72 -10.00
C GLY A 74 -1.71 3.40 -8.90
N THR A 75 -1.44 2.66 -7.82
CA THR A 75 -0.51 3.12 -6.78
C THR A 75 0.91 3.13 -7.36
N GLN A 76 1.80 4.04 -6.92
CA GLN A 76 3.21 4.04 -7.35
C GLN A 76 3.90 2.68 -7.14
N GLN A 77 3.48 1.90 -6.14
CA GLN A 77 3.95 0.54 -5.90
C GLN A 77 3.59 -0.42 -7.05
N ASP A 78 2.38 -0.29 -7.61
CA ASP A 78 1.93 -1.13 -8.73
C ASP A 78 2.69 -0.79 -10.03
N LEU A 79 3.08 0.48 -10.20
CA LEU A 79 3.88 0.99 -11.32
C LEU A 79 5.36 0.60 -11.19
N ALA A 80 5.93 0.68 -9.99
CA ALA A 80 7.31 0.29 -9.71
C ALA A 80 7.52 -1.22 -9.89
N PHE A 81 6.58 -2.06 -9.42
CA PHE A 81 6.65 -3.50 -9.63
C PHE A 81 6.55 -3.89 -11.11
N ALA A 82 5.66 -3.23 -11.87
CA ALA A 82 5.55 -3.45 -13.32
C ALA A 82 6.80 -3.00 -14.08
N SER A 83 7.52 -1.98 -13.61
CA SER A 83 8.78 -1.54 -14.22
C SER A 83 9.94 -2.51 -13.98
N TYR A 84 9.93 -3.23 -12.85
CA TYR A 84 11.03 -4.14 -12.47
C TYR A 84 10.96 -5.48 -13.21
N CYS A 85 9.76 -5.99 -13.52
CA CYS A 85 9.60 -7.21 -14.33
C CYS A 85 8.43 -7.08 -15.32
N PRO A 86 8.61 -6.37 -16.45
CA PRO A 86 7.57 -6.19 -17.48
C PRO A 86 7.10 -7.52 -18.10
N GLU A 87 7.99 -8.51 -18.19
CA GLU A 87 7.74 -9.80 -18.84
C GLU A 87 6.94 -10.77 -17.97
N LEU A 88 7.06 -10.64 -16.63
CA LEU A 88 6.27 -11.39 -15.65
C LEU A 88 4.90 -10.74 -15.38
N TYR A 89 4.75 -9.47 -15.79
CA TYR A 89 3.51 -8.70 -15.71
C TYR A 89 3.04 -8.21 -17.08
N PRO A 90 2.69 -9.13 -18.02
CA PRO A 90 1.97 -8.74 -19.24
C PRO A 90 0.57 -8.18 -18.94
N TYR A 91 0.09 -8.36 -17.70
CA TYR A 91 -1.16 -7.82 -17.20
C TYR A 91 -0.96 -6.39 -16.73
N LYS A 92 -1.47 -5.43 -17.53
CA LYS A 92 -1.75 -4.07 -17.03
C LYS A 92 -2.43 -4.22 -15.67
N SER A 93 -1.72 -3.84 -14.62
CA SER A 93 -2.07 -4.12 -13.24
C SER A 93 -3.52 -3.69 -13.00
N ARG A 94 -4.46 -4.64 -12.95
CA ARG A 94 -5.89 -4.32 -12.81
C ARG A 94 -6.22 -3.82 -11.40
N CYS A 95 -5.24 -3.73 -10.49
CA CYS A 95 -5.33 -3.19 -9.14
C CYS A 95 -5.47 -1.65 -9.07
N GLN A 96 -5.94 -1.01 -10.15
CA GLN A 96 -6.08 0.44 -10.23
C GLN A 96 -7.35 0.89 -9.49
N LYS A 97 -7.14 1.48 -8.31
CA LYS A 97 -8.22 1.95 -7.41
C LYS A 97 -8.99 3.16 -7.98
N TYR A 98 -8.39 3.87 -8.92
CA TYR A 98 -8.87 5.13 -9.47
C TYR A 98 -8.83 5.12 -11.00
N ALA A 99 -9.75 5.84 -11.63
CA ALA A 99 -9.73 6.09 -13.06
C ALA A 99 -10.24 7.49 -13.40
N TYR A 100 -9.76 8.00 -14.53
CA TYR A 100 -10.28 9.19 -15.19
C TYR A 100 -11.03 8.77 -16.45
N ILE A 101 -12.26 9.23 -16.57
CA ILE A 101 -13.11 9.00 -17.74
C ILE A 101 -13.21 10.32 -18.49
N VAL A 102 -12.79 10.32 -19.75
CA VAL A 102 -12.85 11.45 -20.66
C VAL A 102 -14.02 11.25 -21.61
N PHE A 103 -14.92 12.22 -21.63
CA PHE A 103 -16.05 12.25 -22.55
C PHE A 103 -15.73 13.11 -23.77
N ASN A 104 -16.32 12.73 -24.90
CA ASN A 104 -16.17 13.46 -26.16
C ASN A 104 -16.71 14.90 -26.06
N GLU A 105 -17.82 15.06 -25.34
CA GLU A 105 -18.50 16.34 -25.15
C GLU A 105 -18.40 16.81 -23.69
N ALA A 106 -18.48 18.13 -23.48
CA ALA A 106 -18.57 18.71 -22.16
C ALA A 106 -19.89 18.30 -21.50
N PHE A 107 -19.82 17.89 -20.24
CA PHE A 107 -20.97 17.36 -19.52
C PHE A 107 -21.27 18.18 -18.27
N ASP A 108 -22.55 18.53 -18.11
CA ASP A 108 -22.99 19.30 -16.95
C ASP A 108 -23.17 18.41 -15.71
N PRO A 109 -22.51 18.71 -14.58
CA PRO A 109 -22.60 17.91 -13.37
C PRO A 109 -24.02 17.75 -12.82
N LYS A 110 -24.98 18.60 -13.19
CA LYS A 110 -26.37 18.50 -12.73
C LYS A 110 -27.11 17.31 -13.35
N HIS A 111 -26.69 16.84 -14.52
CA HIS A 111 -27.29 15.68 -15.18
C HIS A 111 -26.92 14.36 -14.47
N LEU A 112 -25.76 14.31 -13.80
CA LEU A 112 -25.32 13.15 -12.99
C LEU A 112 -26.23 12.86 -11.79
N SER A 113 -26.89 13.87 -11.22
CA SER A 113 -27.81 13.67 -10.08
C SER A 113 -29.09 12.94 -10.47
N LYS A 114 -29.60 13.17 -11.68
CA LYS A 114 -30.80 12.49 -12.19
C LYS A 114 -30.51 11.02 -12.47
N PHE A 115 -29.40 10.78 -13.15
CA PHE A 115 -28.92 9.43 -13.47
C PHE A 115 -28.65 8.56 -12.24
N LEU A 116 -28.41 9.17 -11.07
CA LEU A 116 -28.16 8.48 -9.82
C LEU A 116 -29.39 7.88 -9.15
N GLN A 117 -30.58 8.38 -9.49
CA GLN A 117 -31.84 7.99 -8.86
C GLN A 117 -32.46 6.76 -9.53
N ASP A 118 -32.07 6.51 -10.78
CA ASP A 118 -32.53 5.37 -11.55
C ASP A 118 -31.74 4.13 -11.10
N SER A 119 -32.48 3.06 -10.82
CA SER A 119 -32.05 1.73 -10.36
C SER A 119 -30.60 1.30 -10.70
N PRO A 120 -29.95 0.48 -9.84
CA PRO A 120 -28.57 0.03 -10.06
C PRO A 120 -28.37 -0.60 -11.44
N ILE A 121 -27.27 -0.27 -12.08
CA ILE A 121 -26.95 -0.69 -13.44
C ILE A 121 -26.66 -2.18 -13.44
N LYS A 122 -27.49 -2.93 -14.14
CA LYS A 122 -27.33 -4.36 -14.38
C LYS A 122 -26.24 -4.58 -15.42
N LEU A 123 -25.08 -5.07 -15.00
CA LEU A 123 -23.99 -5.45 -15.90
C LEU A 123 -24.14 -6.89 -16.38
N TYR A 124 -24.76 -7.77 -15.57
CA TYR A 124 -24.94 -9.19 -15.87
C TYR A 124 -25.66 -9.49 -17.20
N GLU A 125 -26.62 -8.65 -17.60
CA GLU A 125 -27.33 -8.79 -18.88
C GLU A 125 -26.41 -8.70 -20.11
N LYS A 126 -25.26 -8.01 -19.97
CA LYS A 126 -24.22 -7.96 -20.99
C LYS A 126 -23.07 -8.92 -20.72
N LEU A 127 -22.85 -9.32 -19.46
CA LEU A 127 -21.75 -10.19 -19.06
C LEU A 127 -21.85 -11.61 -19.65
N SER A 128 -23.03 -12.05 -20.12
CA SER A 128 -23.16 -13.35 -20.82
C SER A 128 -22.25 -13.49 -22.04
N ASN A 129 -21.84 -12.37 -22.64
CA ASN A 129 -20.93 -12.33 -23.79
C ASN A 129 -19.55 -11.75 -23.45
N PHE A 130 -19.39 -11.19 -22.25
CA PHE A 130 -18.06 -10.90 -21.73
C PHE A 130 -17.63 -12.14 -21.00
N GLU A 131 -17.16 -13.13 -21.78
CA GLU A 131 -16.18 -14.06 -21.22
C GLU A 131 -15.25 -13.21 -20.37
N VAL A 132 -15.19 -13.55 -19.08
CA VAL A 132 -14.02 -13.20 -18.31
C VAL A 132 -12.91 -13.67 -19.23
N GLU A 133 -12.18 -12.73 -19.83
CA GLU A 133 -10.83 -12.99 -20.27
C GLU A 133 -10.13 -13.41 -18.98
N LEU A 134 -10.36 -14.67 -18.60
CA LEU A 134 -9.53 -15.51 -17.80
C LEU A 134 -8.27 -15.49 -18.63
N GLU A 135 -7.53 -14.43 -18.30
CA GLU A 135 -6.13 -14.19 -18.45
C GLU A 135 -5.53 -15.23 -19.38
N LYS A 136 -5.06 -14.77 -20.55
CA LYS A 136 -4.09 -15.51 -21.37
C LYS A 136 -3.32 -16.41 -20.42
N PRO A 137 -3.39 -17.75 -20.52
CA PRO A 137 -2.90 -18.62 -19.45
C PRO A 137 -1.54 -18.11 -19.00
N MET A 138 -1.30 -18.02 -17.69
CA MET A 138 0.00 -17.60 -17.14
C MET A 138 1.10 -18.13 -18.06
N PRO A 139 2.03 -17.29 -18.52
CA PRO A 139 3.00 -17.69 -19.54
C PRO A 139 3.53 -19.06 -19.15
N ALA A 140 3.48 -20.01 -20.09
CA ALA A 140 3.81 -21.40 -19.81
C ALA A 140 5.10 -21.45 -19.00
N VAL A 141 5.18 -22.33 -18.00
CA VAL A 141 6.30 -22.39 -17.03
C VAL A 141 7.68 -22.30 -17.72
N GLY A 142 7.80 -22.81 -18.95
CA GLY A 142 9.00 -22.66 -19.78
C GLY A 142 9.40 -21.21 -20.09
N VAL A 143 8.46 -20.33 -20.44
CA VAL A 143 8.73 -18.89 -20.69
C VAL A 143 9.17 -18.19 -19.42
N LEU A 144 8.55 -18.54 -18.28
CA LEU A 144 8.97 -18.06 -16.95
C LEU A 144 10.41 -18.47 -16.62
N LEU A 145 10.76 -19.72 -16.92
CA LEU A 145 12.10 -20.25 -16.69
C LEU A 145 13.14 -19.58 -17.60
N GLU A 146 12.81 -19.32 -18.86
CA GLU A 146 13.68 -18.59 -19.79
C GLU A 146 13.94 -17.16 -19.33
N VAL A 147 12.90 -16.46 -18.86
CA VAL A 147 13.03 -15.11 -18.31
C VAL A 147 13.94 -15.13 -17.08
N LEU A 148 13.71 -16.05 -16.14
CA LEU A 148 14.55 -16.21 -14.94
C LEU A 148 16.02 -16.49 -15.29
N ASN A 149 16.26 -17.40 -16.25
CA ASN A 149 17.62 -17.72 -16.70
C ASN A 149 18.31 -16.50 -17.32
N LYS A 150 17.59 -15.67 -18.10
CA LYS A 150 18.13 -14.42 -18.64
C LYS A 150 18.53 -13.42 -17.55
N TYR A 151 17.70 -13.25 -16.51
CA TYR A 151 18.05 -12.39 -15.38
C TYR A 151 19.30 -12.91 -14.63
N GLN A 152 19.41 -14.22 -14.42
CA GLN A 152 20.60 -14.83 -13.81
C GLN A 152 21.86 -14.66 -14.66
N LEU A 153 21.74 -14.77 -15.98
CA LEU A 153 22.85 -14.54 -16.92
C LEU A 153 23.31 -13.07 -16.91
N ASN A 154 22.39 -12.11 -16.94
CA ASN A 154 22.72 -10.68 -16.89
C ASN A 154 23.39 -10.28 -15.56
N GLU A 155 23.01 -10.88 -14.44
CA GLU A 155 23.69 -10.68 -13.14
C GLU A 155 25.12 -11.25 -13.11
N SER A 156 25.39 -12.32 -13.88
CA SER A 156 26.75 -12.85 -14.03
C SER A 156 27.60 -12.07 -15.03
N GLU A 157 26.99 -11.43 -16.03
CA GLU A 157 27.69 -10.58 -17.00
C GLU A 157 28.04 -9.20 -16.42
N THR A 158 27.35 -8.76 -15.36
CA THR A 158 27.65 -7.55 -14.58
C THR A 158 28.66 -7.82 -13.45
N GLU A 159 29.67 -8.64 -13.73
CA GLU A 159 30.89 -8.68 -12.95
C GLU A 159 31.75 -7.47 -13.34
N ASP A 160 31.47 -6.33 -12.70
CA ASP A 160 32.26 -5.12 -12.86
C ASP A 160 33.72 -5.41 -12.48
N VAL A 161 34.58 -5.48 -13.49
CA VAL A 161 36.03 -5.47 -13.33
C VAL A 161 36.41 -4.02 -13.07
N ASP A 162 36.85 -3.72 -11.85
CA ASP A 162 37.27 -2.38 -11.47
C ASP A 162 38.45 -1.92 -12.37
N GLU A 163 38.67 -0.60 -12.54
CA GLU A 163 39.72 -0.02 -13.41
C GLU A 163 41.16 -0.50 -13.10
N GLU A 164 41.36 -1.09 -11.93
CA GLU A 164 42.61 -1.67 -11.44
C GLU A 164 42.72 -3.19 -11.68
N GLY A 165 41.78 -3.79 -12.42
CA GLY A 165 41.78 -5.20 -12.82
C GLY A 165 41.40 -6.19 -11.72
N TRP A 166 40.84 -5.71 -10.61
CA TRP A 166 40.38 -6.57 -9.51
C TRP A 166 38.95 -7.05 -9.75
N VAL A 167 38.74 -8.35 -9.61
CA VAL A 167 37.42 -8.99 -9.72
C VAL A 167 36.89 -9.28 -8.31
N LYS A 168 35.72 -8.73 -7.95
CA LYS A 168 35.05 -9.03 -6.68
C LYS A 168 34.42 -10.42 -6.72
N VAL A 169 35.06 -11.39 -6.07
CA VAL A 169 34.51 -12.74 -5.90
C VAL A 169 33.28 -12.70 -5.00
N LYS A 170 32.08 -12.84 -5.57
CA LYS A 170 30.84 -13.07 -4.82
C LYS A 170 30.71 -14.57 -4.54
N GLN A 171 30.32 -14.95 -3.32
CA GLN A 171 29.98 -16.34 -3.03
C GLN A 171 28.69 -16.71 -3.77
N HIS A 172 28.77 -17.62 -4.75
CA HIS A 172 27.66 -18.03 -5.64
C HIS A 172 26.51 -18.81 -4.98
N SER A 173 26.34 -18.74 -3.65
CA SER A 173 25.34 -19.54 -2.92
C SER A 173 24.09 -18.76 -2.50
N LYS A 174 24.04 -17.44 -2.72
CA LYS A 174 22.85 -16.65 -2.41
C LYS A 174 22.22 -16.19 -3.72
N LEU A 175 21.04 -16.74 -4.03
CA LEU A 175 20.14 -16.13 -5.00
C LEU A 175 20.06 -14.62 -4.70
N PRO A 176 20.10 -13.75 -5.72
CA PRO A 176 19.89 -12.32 -5.52
C PRO A 176 18.58 -12.16 -4.77
N GLN A 177 18.65 -11.62 -3.55
CA GLN A 177 17.44 -11.24 -2.85
C GLN A 177 16.87 -10.08 -3.66
N LEU A 178 15.81 -10.35 -4.42
CA LEU A 178 14.91 -9.33 -4.94
C LEU A 178 14.74 -8.27 -3.85
N PRO A 179 14.87 -6.96 -4.13
CA PRO A 179 14.60 -5.92 -3.15
C PRO A 179 13.09 -5.87 -2.91
N PHE A 180 12.58 -6.88 -2.22
CA PHE A 180 11.29 -6.84 -1.59
C PHE A 180 11.46 -5.85 -0.45
N GLN A 181 11.05 -4.61 -0.67
CA GLN A 181 10.75 -3.70 0.43
C GLN A 181 9.50 -4.20 1.15
N VAL A 182 9.58 -5.40 1.74
CA VAL A 182 8.95 -5.59 3.04
C VAL A 182 9.72 -4.65 3.94
N ARG A 183 8.99 -3.75 4.60
CA ARG A 183 9.44 -3.23 5.88
C ARG A 183 9.71 -4.47 6.73
N GLU A 184 10.95 -4.92 6.76
CA GLU A 184 11.38 -5.89 7.72
C GLU A 184 11.13 -5.23 9.07
N GLU A 185 10.14 -5.74 9.81
CA GLU A 185 10.23 -5.62 11.25
C GLU A 185 11.62 -6.12 11.63
N PRO A 186 12.40 -5.34 12.40
CA PRO A 186 13.82 -5.62 12.55
C PRO A 186 14.00 -7.04 13.10
N LYS A 187 14.51 -7.94 12.24
CA LYS A 187 14.95 -9.26 12.66
C LYS A 187 16.18 -9.06 13.53
N LYS A 188 15.94 -9.01 14.85
CA LYS A 188 16.99 -9.22 15.83
C LYS A 188 17.48 -10.65 15.67
N LYS A 189 18.77 -10.81 15.42
CA LYS A 189 19.68 -11.70 16.15
C LYS A 189 20.98 -11.84 15.37
N GLU A 190 22.00 -11.15 15.85
CA GLU A 190 23.39 -11.60 15.91
C GLU A 190 24.14 -10.54 16.73
N ASP A 191 24.07 -10.72 18.06
CA ASP A 191 25.01 -10.26 19.10
C ASP A 191 24.43 -10.56 20.51
N ASP A 192 23.80 -11.72 20.70
CA ASP A 192 23.11 -12.05 21.96
C ASP A 192 24.06 -12.44 23.11
N VAL A 193 25.38 -12.59 22.87
CA VAL A 193 26.34 -12.93 23.93
C VAL A 193 26.70 -11.70 24.79
N HIS A 194 26.57 -10.47 24.25
CA HIS A 194 26.97 -9.26 24.99
C HIS A 194 25.83 -8.62 25.80
N LEU A 195 24.57 -8.96 25.51
CA LEU A 195 23.38 -8.42 26.20
C LEU A 195 23.18 -9.03 27.60
N GLU A 196 23.60 -10.28 27.81
CA GLU A 196 23.52 -10.95 29.12
C GLU A 196 24.41 -10.25 30.18
N ILE A 197 25.61 -9.78 29.77
CA ILE A 197 26.54 -9.04 30.64
C ILE A 197 25.93 -7.70 31.12
N TYR A 198 25.21 -7.01 30.24
CA TYR A 198 24.52 -5.76 30.61
C TYR A 198 23.24 -5.98 31.41
N SER A 199 22.60 -7.14 31.29
CA SER A 199 21.41 -7.49 32.09
C SER A 199 21.76 -7.70 33.57
N PHE A 200 22.91 -8.33 33.87
CA PHE A 200 23.39 -8.56 35.23
C PHE A 200 23.81 -7.24 35.90
N LYS A 201 24.53 -6.37 35.17
CA LYS A 201 24.91 -5.04 35.66
C LYS A 201 23.69 -4.19 36.06
N ARG A 202 22.60 -4.25 35.29
CA ARG A 202 21.37 -3.51 35.60
C ARG A 202 20.70 -3.99 36.89
N LYS A 203 20.63 -5.31 37.11
CA LYS A 203 20.10 -5.88 38.36
C LYS A 203 20.95 -5.47 39.56
N MET A 204 22.28 -5.58 39.46
CA MET A 204 23.18 -5.15 40.54
C MET A 204 23.03 -3.67 40.89
N ILE A 205 23.01 -2.78 39.90
CA ILE A 205 22.81 -1.33 40.13
C ILE A 205 21.45 -1.06 40.81
N GLN A 206 20.41 -1.79 40.41
CA GLN A 206 19.08 -1.64 41.01
C GLN A 206 19.05 -2.14 42.46
N GLU A 207 19.69 -3.27 42.76
CA GLU A 207 19.81 -3.81 44.12
C GLU A 207 20.62 -2.90 45.04
N GLU A 208 21.76 -2.38 44.58
CA GLU A 208 22.56 -1.42 45.34
C GLU A 208 21.79 -0.13 45.65
N LYS A 209 21.02 0.37 44.67
CA LYS A 209 20.16 1.53 44.87
C LYS A 209 19.07 1.25 45.92
N MET A 210 18.46 0.07 45.89
CA MET A 210 17.46 -0.35 46.86
C MET A 210 18.03 -0.51 48.27
N LEU A 211 19.21 -1.10 48.41
CA LEU A 211 19.92 -1.23 49.69
C LEU A 211 20.27 0.14 50.28
N ASN A 212 20.76 1.06 49.44
CA ASN A 212 21.07 2.42 49.87
C ASN A 212 19.83 3.19 50.32
N LEU A 213 18.69 3.02 49.64
CA LEU A 213 17.42 3.63 50.05
C LEU A 213 16.91 3.04 51.38
N ARG A 214 16.99 1.71 51.57
CA ARG A 214 16.62 1.06 52.83
C ARG A 214 17.47 1.57 54.00
N ARG A 215 18.78 1.65 53.80
CA ARG A 215 19.72 2.20 54.80
C ARG A 215 19.36 3.64 55.18
N LYS A 216 19.18 4.53 54.18
CA LYS A 216 18.79 5.93 54.45
C LYS A 216 17.45 6.03 55.17
N LEU A 217 16.49 5.17 54.84
CA LEU A 217 15.17 5.15 55.48
C LEU A 217 15.28 4.70 56.95
N GLU A 218 16.12 3.73 57.25
CA GLU A 218 16.42 3.32 58.63
C GLU A 218 17.11 4.43 59.43
N GLU A 219 18.11 5.09 58.83
CA GLU A 219 18.78 6.25 59.43
C GLU A 219 17.81 7.41 59.69
N ASP A 220 16.96 7.73 58.72
CA ASP A 220 15.96 8.80 58.85
C ASP A 220 14.89 8.44 59.89
N LYS A 221 14.46 7.18 59.97
CA LYS A 221 13.57 6.69 61.04
C LYS A 221 14.23 6.86 62.41
N ALA A 222 15.48 6.44 62.57
CA ALA A 222 16.22 6.59 63.82
C ALA A 222 16.39 8.07 64.20
N ARG A 223 16.69 8.92 63.21
CA ARG A 223 16.78 10.37 63.43
C ARG A 223 15.45 10.95 63.89
N VAL A 224 14.34 10.54 63.27
CA VAL A 224 12.99 11.00 63.65
C VAL A 224 12.60 10.49 65.05
N THR A 225 12.92 9.25 65.43
CA THR A 225 12.63 8.76 66.79
C THR A 225 13.40 9.54 67.84
N ASP A 226 14.67 9.86 67.59
CA ASP A 226 15.46 10.72 68.48
C ASP A 226 14.93 12.15 68.54
N MET A 227 14.53 12.74 67.41
CA MET A 227 13.90 14.07 67.38
C MET A 227 12.55 14.08 68.11
N LYS A 228 11.77 12.99 68.04
CA LYS A 228 10.54 12.81 68.81
C LYS A 228 10.82 12.69 70.31
N ARG A 229 11.83 11.90 70.70
CA ARG A 229 12.28 11.80 72.11
C ARG A 229 12.70 13.17 72.66
N ARG A 230 13.44 13.95 71.87
CA ARG A 230 13.88 15.33 72.20
C ARG A 230 12.77 16.37 72.04
N ARG A 231 11.57 16.00 71.56
CA ARG A 231 10.42 16.89 71.29
C ARG A 231 10.72 18.07 70.35
N VAL A 232 11.64 17.89 69.40
CA VAL A 232 12.03 18.91 68.40
C VAL A 232 11.44 18.67 67.01
N PHE A 233 10.79 17.53 66.78
CA PHE A 233 10.16 17.21 65.50
C PHE A 233 8.88 18.02 65.29
N LYS A 234 8.81 18.80 64.19
CA LYS A 234 7.62 19.55 63.76
C LYS A 234 7.12 19.00 62.42
N PRO A 235 6.03 18.21 62.37
CA PRO A 235 5.49 17.74 61.11
C PRO A 235 4.99 18.93 60.27
N LEU A 236 5.29 18.92 58.98
CA LEU A 236 4.65 19.83 58.03
C LEU A 236 3.20 19.34 57.84
N LEU A 237 2.23 20.23 58.05
CA LEU A 237 0.81 20.01 57.76
C LEU A 237 0.57 20.05 56.25
#